data_AF-A0A1E4NQ04-F1
#
_entry.id   AF-A0A1E4NQ04-F1
#
_cell.length_a   1.000
_cell.length_b   1.000
_cell.length_c   1.000
_cell.angle_alpha   90.00
_cell.angle_beta   90.00
_cell.angle_gamma   90.00
#
_symmetry.space_group_name_H-M   'P 1'
#
loop_
_entity.id
_entity.type
_entity.pdbx_description
1 polymer ?
#
loop_
_entity_poly.entity_id
_entity_poly.type
_entity_poly.pdbx_seq_one_letter_code
_entity_poly.pdbx_strand_id
1 'polypeptide(L)'
;MRTTLTPSCRYRLDIQGFEHLTDETLAPVAAWLRLAFVLCALLAGIGTALASPTILLMLFPIAALAALFPVHPFDLIYNHAIRFATGTGPLPRRGAPNRFACGLGAVWLLATAWAFHAGLVVTGYILGGLMTGMALLVSSTDICIPSLVYRLLFGFPRPRGTR
;
A
#
# COMPACT_ATOMS: atom_id res chain seq x y z
N MET A 1 -13.58 -7.00 -22.06
CA MET A 1 -12.58 -8.08 -22.01
C MET A 1 -12.67 -8.70 -20.62
N ARG A 2 -13.05 -9.97 -20.47
CA ARG A 2 -13.04 -10.65 -19.16
C ARG A 2 -11.58 -10.92 -18.81
N THR A 3 -10.94 -9.97 -18.14
CA THR A 3 -9.59 -10.18 -17.62
C THR A 3 -9.75 -11.03 -16.36
N THR A 4 -9.30 -12.28 -16.40
CA THR A 4 -9.24 -13.13 -15.20
C THR A 4 -7.94 -12.83 -14.46
N LEU A 5 -7.99 -12.72 -13.13
CA LEU A 5 -6.78 -12.60 -12.34
C LEU A 5 -6.02 -13.93 -12.33
N THR A 6 -4.69 -13.87 -12.37
CA THR A 6 -3.88 -15.06 -12.11
C THR A 6 -4.13 -15.51 -10.66
N PRO A 7 -4.07 -16.83 -10.37
CA PRO A 7 -4.27 -17.34 -9.01
C PRO A 7 -3.36 -16.68 -7.98
N SER A 8 -2.10 -16.42 -8.36
CA SER A 8 -1.12 -15.75 -7.50
C SER A 8 -1.46 -14.29 -7.22
N CYS A 9 -1.91 -13.53 -8.22
CA CYS A 9 -2.34 -12.14 -8.02
C CYS A 9 -3.58 -12.09 -7.13
N ARG A 10 -4.57 -12.94 -7.42
CA ARG A 10 -5.79 -13.08 -6.62
C ARG A 10 -5.48 -13.36 -5.14
N TYR A 11 -4.65 -14.37 -4.88
CA TYR A 11 -4.26 -14.72 -3.52
C TYR A 11 -3.53 -13.58 -2.78
N ARG A 12 -2.63 -12.86 -3.46
CA ARG A 12 -1.92 -11.72 -2.86
C ARG A 12 -2.87 -10.56 -2.52
N LEU A 13 -3.87 -10.30 -3.35
CA LEU A 13 -4.90 -9.31 -3.06
C LEU A 13 -5.81 -9.77 -1.90
N ASP A 14 -6.12 -11.06 -1.81
CA ASP A 14 -6.86 -11.62 -0.68
C ASP A 14 -6.10 -11.43 0.63
N ILE A 15 -4.78 -11.66 0.65
CA ILE A 15 -3.94 -11.37 1.82
C ILE A 15 -4.07 -9.90 2.26
N GLN A 16 -4.18 -8.98 1.31
CA GLN A 16 -4.32 -7.54 1.56
C GLN A 16 -5.72 -7.11 2.02
N GLY A 17 -6.73 -7.98 2.01
CA GLY A 17 -8.08 -7.64 2.50
C GLY A 17 -9.17 -7.57 1.43
N PHE A 18 -8.93 -8.11 0.24
CA PHE A 18 -9.88 -8.10 -0.87
C PHE A 18 -10.64 -9.42 -1.08
N GLU A 19 -10.59 -10.34 -0.11
CA GLU A 19 -11.16 -11.70 -0.19
C GLU A 19 -12.68 -11.77 -0.40
N HIS A 20 -13.39 -10.67 -0.13
CA HIS A 20 -14.84 -10.56 -0.24
C HIS A 20 -15.32 -10.09 -1.63
N LEU A 21 -14.39 -9.73 -2.53
CA LEU A 21 -14.70 -9.17 -3.84
C LEU A 21 -14.54 -10.21 -4.94
N THR A 22 -15.41 -10.17 -5.95
CA THR A 22 -15.30 -11.08 -7.09
C THR A 22 -14.19 -10.66 -8.05
N ASP A 23 -13.73 -11.61 -8.86
CA ASP A 23 -12.72 -11.35 -9.89
C ASP A 23 -13.19 -10.36 -10.95
N GLU A 24 -14.48 -10.38 -11.28
CA GLU A 24 -15.09 -9.42 -12.22
C GLU A 24 -14.95 -7.98 -11.70
N THR A 25 -14.98 -7.80 -10.38
CA THR A 25 -14.82 -6.50 -9.73
C THR A 25 -13.35 -6.11 -9.61
N LEU A 26 -12.49 -7.06 -9.25
CA LEU A 26 -11.07 -6.80 -8.96
C LEU A 26 -10.21 -6.68 -10.21
N ALA A 27 -10.42 -7.54 -11.21
CA ALA A 27 -9.51 -7.65 -12.35
C ALA A 27 -9.34 -6.36 -13.17
N PRO A 28 -10.39 -5.56 -13.42
CA PRO A 28 -10.23 -4.30 -14.16
C PRO A 28 -9.38 -3.25 -13.42
N VAL A 29 -9.28 -3.36 -12.08
CA VAL A 29 -8.65 -2.36 -11.23
C VAL A 29 -7.42 -2.86 -10.46
N ALA A 30 -7.07 -4.15 -10.59
CA ALA A 30 -6.02 -4.78 -9.79
C ALA A 30 -4.66 -4.09 -9.91
N ALA A 31 -4.25 -3.72 -11.13
CA ALA A 31 -3.01 -2.97 -11.34
C ALA A 31 -3.04 -1.58 -10.68
N TRP A 32 -4.21 -0.95 -10.63
CA TRP A 32 -4.41 0.38 -10.07
C TRP A 32 -4.41 0.39 -8.53
N LEU A 33 -4.67 -0.75 -7.87
CA LEU A 33 -4.52 -0.88 -6.41
C LEU A 33 -3.08 -0.63 -5.94
N ARG A 34 -2.11 -0.85 -6.84
CA ARG A 34 -0.68 -0.59 -6.60
C ARG A 34 -0.31 0.89 -6.65
N LEU A 35 -1.13 1.74 -7.26
CA LEU A 35 -0.82 3.16 -7.46
C LEU A 35 -0.46 3.87 -6.15
N ALA A 36 -1.26 3.65 -5.10
CA ALA A 36 -0.99 4.24 -3.79
C ALA A 36 0.40 3.81 -3.27
N PHE A 37 0.75 2.53 -3.41
CA PHE A 37 2.05 2.01 -2.98
C PHE A 37 3.20 2.55 -3.82
N VAL A 38 3.02 2.73 -5.14
CA VAL A 38 4.00 3.38 -6.02
C VAL A 38 4.26 4.81 -5.55
N LEU A 39 3.21 5.60 -5.31
CA LEU A 39 3.35 6.99 -4.88
C LEU A 39 3.99 7.09 -3.50
N CYS A 40 3.61 6.22 -2.55
CA CYS A 40 4.26 6.14 -1.25
C CYS A 40 5.75 5.77 -1.39
N ALA A 41 6.09 4.77 -2.21
CA ALA A 41 7.47 4.35 -2.43
C ALA A 41 8.32 5.47 -3.03
N LEU A 42 7.79 6.20 -4.01
CA LEU A 42 8.48 7.33 -4.63
C LEU A 42 8.75 8.44 -3.61
N LEU A 43 7.73 8.89 -2.88
CA LEU A 43 7.89 9.97 -1.91
C LEU A 43 8.77 9.57 -0.73
N ALA A 44 8.59 8.35 -0.19
CA ALA A 44 9.45 7.80 0.85
C ALA A 44 10.91 7.68 0.37
N GLY A 45 11.11 7.20 -0.85
CA GLY A 45 12.43 7.06 -1.46
C GLY A 45 13.12 8.40 -1.67
N ILE A 46 12.41 9.39 -2.22
CA ILE A 46 12.92 10.76 -2.39
C ILE A 46 13.24 11.38 -1.02
N GLY A 47 12.31 11.29 -0.06
CA GLY A 47 12.52 11.81 1.29
C GLY A 47 13.70 11.17 1.99
N THR A 48 13.88 9.85 1.83
CA THR A 48 15.03 9.11 2.37
C THR A 48 16.32 9.51 1.68
N ALA A 49 16.35 9.52 0.34
CA ALA A 49 17.55 9.84 -0.44
C ALA A 49 18.10 11.24 -0.12
N LEU A 50 17.18 12.20 0.03
CA LEU A 50 17.50 13.58 0.40
C LEU A 50 17.69 13.78 1.92
N ALA A 51 17.60 12.71 2.73
CA ALA A 51 17.58 12.78 4.19
C ALA A 51 16.64 13.86 4.74
N SER A 52 15.46 14.01 4.12
CA SER A 52 14.51 15.10 4.36
C SER A 52 13.39 14.65 5.31
N PRO A 53 13.41 15.08 6.60
CA PRO A 53 12.31 14.81 7.52
C PRO A 53 11.00 15.39 6.99
N THR A 54 11.05 16.55 6.33
CA THR A 54 9.87 17.25 5.84
C THR A 54 9.08 16.41 4.85
N ILE A 55 9.74 15.82 3.83
CA ILE A 55 9.05 14.99 2.83
C ILE A 55 8.43 13.75 3.49
N LEU A 56 9.16 13.11 4.40
CA LEU A 56 8.67 11.94 5.14
C LEU A 56 7.47 12.29 6.04
N LEU A 57 7.51 13.45 6.70
CA LEU A 57 6.41 13.97 7.52
C LEU A 57 5.21 14.43 6.70
N MET A 58 5.39 14.85 5.44
CA MET A 58 4.25 15.09 4.54
C MET A 58 3.52 13.79 4.16
N LEU A 59 4.24 12.66 4.12
CA LEU A 59 3.64 11.36 3.83
C LEU A 59 2.95 10.73 5.05
N PHE A 60 3.38 11.09 6.26
CA PHE A 60 2.77 10.63 7.51
C PHE A 60 1.23 10.80 7.57
N PRO A 61 0.65 12.00 7.37
CA PRO A 61 -0.80 12.17 7.46
C PRO A 61 -1.54 11.34 6.41
N ILE A 62 -0.94 11.13 5.23
CA ILE A 62 -1.52 10.29 4.18
C ILE A 62 -1.61 8.84 4.66
N ALA A 63 -0.52 8.30 5.22
CA ALA A 63 -0.47 6.95 5.76
C ALA A 63 -1.40 6.79 6.99
N ALA A 64 -1.43 7.78 7.88
CA ALA A 64 -2.31 7.78 9.06
C ALA A 64 -3.78 7.79 8.66
N LEU A 65 -4.18 8.64 7.70
CA LEU A 65 -5.54 8.65 7.17
C LEU A 65 -5.90 7.32 6.48
N ALA A 66 -4.97 6.74 5.72
CA ALA A 66 -5.18 5.44 5.09
C ALA A 66 -5.28 4.28 6.10
N ALA A 67 -4.72 4.43 7.30
CA ALA A 67 -4.92 3.48 8.40
C ALA A 67 -6.33 3.62 9.00
N LEU A 68 -6.78 4.87 9.20
CA LEU A 68 -8.06 5.17 9.84
C LEU A 68 -9.26 4.91 8.92
N PHE A 69 -9.15 5.20 7.63
CA PHE A 69 -10.26 5.13 6.69
C PHE A 69 -10.09 4.02 5.64
N PRO A 70 -11.20 3.48 5.11
CA PRO A 70 -11.17 2.41 4.09
C PRO A 70 -10.85 2.92 2.67
N VAL A 71 -10.47 4.19 2.52
CA VAL A 71 -10.07 4.81 1.24
C VAL A 71 -8.72 5.46 1.45
N HIS A 72 -7.70 5.03 0.70
CA HIS A 72 -6.39 5.67 0.77
C HIS A 72 -6.46 7.05 0.09
N PRO A 73 -5.84 8.12 0.63
CA PRO A 73 -5.91 9.44 0.00
C PRO A 73 -5.46 9.43 -1.47
N PHE A 74 -4.42 8.68 -1.81
CA PHE A 74 -4.01 8.47 -3.21
C PHE A 74 -5.00 7.71 -4.09
N ASP A 75 -5.90 6.89 -3.53
CA ASP A 75 -6.96 6.26 -4.32
C ASP A 75 -7.95 7.33 -4.84
N LEU A 76 -8.04 8.51 -4.19
CA LEU A 76 -8.87 9.62 -4.67
C LEU A 76 -8.37 10.17 -5.99
N ILE A 77 -7.05 10.18 -6.23
CA ILE A 77 -6.45 10.59 -7.52
C ILE A 77 -6.95 9.65 -8.61
N TYR A 78 -6.93 8.34 -8.36
CA TYR A 78 -7.46 7.38 -9.30
C TYR A 78 -8.96 7.56 -9.52
N ASN A 79 -9.73 7.62 -8.44
CA ASN A 79 -11.19 7.68 -8.49
C ASN A 79 -11.75 8.99 -9.05
N HIS A 80 -11.01 10.10 -9.00
CA HIS A 80 -11.48 11.39 -9.52
C HIS A 80 -10.84 11.81 -10.84
N ALA A 81 -9.76 11.16 -11.28
CA ALA A 81 -9.09 11.47 -12.54
C ALA A 81 -8.85 10.24 -13.40
N ILE A 82 -7.98 9.32 -12.97
CA ILE A 82 -7.46 8.24 -13.83
C ILE A 82 -8.58 7.34 -14.34
N ARG A 83 -9.54 6.95 -13.49
CA ARG A 83 -10.62 6.03 -13.89
C ARG A 83 -11.44 6.54 -15.07
N PHE A 84 -11.59 7.86 -15.20
CA PHE A 84 -12.36 8.47 -16.29
C PHE A 84 -11.58 8.44 -17.61
N ALA A 85 -10.25 8.54 -17.55
CA ALA A 85 -9.38 8.35 -18.71
C ALA A 85 -9.25 6.87 -19.11
N THR A 86 -9.32 5.95 -18.16
CA THR A 86 -9.10 4.51 -18.39
C THR A 86 -10.39 3.71 -18.60
N GLY A 87 -11.56 4.32 -18.40
CA GLY A 87 -12.87 3.67 -18.54
C GLY A 87 -13.12 2.54 -17.55
N THR A 88 -12.42 2.53 -16.41
CA THR A 88 -12.50 1.48 -15.39
C THR A 88 -13.41 1.88 -14.24
N GLY A 89 -13.87 0.88 -13.46
CA GLY A 89 -14.68 1.10 -12.27
C GLY A 89 -13.93 1.79 -11.12
N PRO A 90 -14.64 2.24 -10.07
CA PRO A 90 -14.01 2.75 -8.85
C PRO A 90 -13.13 1.69 -8.17
N LEU A 91 -12.05 2.13 -7.51
CA LEU A 91 -11.29 1.25 -6.64
C LEU A 91 -12.15 0.77 -5.46
N PRO A 92 -12.09 -0.53 -5.13
CA PRO A 92 -12.76 -1.05 -3.95
C PRO A 92 -12.18 -0.46 -2.66
N ARG A 93 -12.98 -0.52 -1.60
CA ARG A 93 -12.56 -0.14 -0.25
C ARG A 93 -11.46 -1.09 0.26
N ARG A 94 -10.45 -0.51 0.91
CA ARG A 94 -9.32 -1.24 1.49
C ARG A 94 -9.73 -1.92 2.79
N GLY A 95 -9.47 -3.23 2.87
CA GLY A 95 -9.73 -4.04 4.07
C GLY A 95 -8.79 -3.76 5.23
N ALA A 96 -9.06 -4.39 6.37
CA ALA A 96 -8.27 -4.23 7.60
C ALA A 96 -6.76 -4.53 7.44
N PRO A 97 -6.30 -5.58 6.70
CA PRO A 97 -4.86 -5.83 6.54
C PRO A 97 -4.12 -4.67 5.85
N ASN A 98 -4.73 -4.08 4.81
CA ASN A 98 -4.15 -2.95 4.10
C ASN A 98 -4.07 -1.70 5.00
N ARG A 99 -5.14 -1.43 5.76
CA ARG A 99 -5.19 -0.33 6.73
C ARG A 99 -4.14 -0.49 7.83
N PHE A 100 -3.97 -1.71 8.34
CA PHE A 100 -2.90 -2.04 9.27
C PHE A 100 -1.51 -1.77 8.67
N ALA A 101 -1.29 -2.15 7.40
CA ALA A 101 -0.04 -1.85 6.69
C ALA A 101 0.24 -0.34 6.62
N CYS A 102 -0.77 0.47 6.33
CA CYS A 102 -0.65 1.93 6.34
C CYS A 102 -0.34 2.47 7.74
N GLY A 103 -0.93 1.91 8.80
CA GLY A 103 -0.66 2.30 10.18
C GLY A 103 0.80 2.03 10.59
N LEU A 104 1.31 0.83 10.28
CA LEU A 104 2.74 0.52 10.47
C LEU A 104 3.64 1.45 9.66
N GLY A 105 3.26 1.74 8.41
CA GLY A 105 3.97 2.70 7.57
C GLY A 105 4.00 4.11 8.18
N ALA A 106 2.92 4.58 8.78
CA ALA A 106 2.86 5.88 9.44
C ALA A 106 3.81 5.97 10.65
N VAL A 107 3.84 4.93 11.49
CA VAL A 107 4.77 4.87 12.63
C VAL A 107 6.22 4.82 12.14
N TRP A 108 6.49 4.03 11.11
CA TRP A 108 7.82 3.93 10.52
C TRP A 108 8.28 5.27 9.92
N LEU A 109 7.40 5.98 9.21
CA LEU A 109 7.68 7.31 8.66
C LEU A 109 8.09 8.30 9.76
N LEU A 110 7.37 8.31 10.89
CA LEU A 110 7.74 9.15 12.04
C LEU A 110 9.11 8.78 12.60
N ALA A 111 9.40 7.48 12.77
CA ALA A 111 10.69 7.02 13.27
C ALA A 111 11.85 7.42 12.33
N THR A 112 11.69 7.24 11.02
CA THR A 112 12.68 7.63 10.02
C THR A 112 12.88 9.15 9.99
N ALA A 113 11.79 9.92 9.97
CA ALA A 113 11.86 11.38 9.96
C ALA A 113 12.53 11.91 11.25
N TRP A 114 12.18 11.34 12.41
CA TRP A 114 12.80 11.68 13.68
C TRP A 114 14.29 11.34 13.68
N ALA A 115 14.70 10.18 13.15
CA ALA A 115 16.11 9.82 13.06
C ALA A 115 16.92 10.85 12.24
N PHE A 116 16.42 11.26 11.07
CA PHE A 116 17.05 12.33 10.29
C PHE A 116 17.06 13.67 11.02
N HIS A 117 15.96 14.03 11.70
CA HIS A 117 15.86 15.26 12.48
C HIS A 117 16.84 15.29 13.66
N ALA A 118 17.06 14.15 14.32
CA ALA A 118 18.00 14.00 15.44
C ALA A 118 19.47 13.88 15.01
N GLY A 119 19.78 13.97 13.71
CA GLY A 119 21.14 13.80 13.18
C GLY A 119 21.62 12.35 13.13
N LEU A 120 20.76 11.36 13.41
CA LEU A 120 21.04 9.93 13.30
C LEU A 120 20.96 9.48 11.84
N VAL A 121 21.77 10.07 10.98
CA VAL A 121 21.66 9.96 9.51
C VAL A 121 21.76 8.51 9.02
N VAL A 122 22.70 7.73 9.55
CA VAL A 122 22.85 6.31 9.18
C VAL A 122 21.59 5.51 9.54
N THR A 123 21.04 5.72 10.74
CA THR A 123 19.79 5.09 11.17
C THR A 123 18.63 5.50 10.28
N GLY A 124 18.53 6.79 9.93
CA GLY A 124 17.53 7.30 8.98
C GLY A 124 17.61 6.62 7.62
N TYR A 125 18.81 6.44 7.07
CA TYR A 125 18.99 5.73 5.80
C TYR A 125 18.65 4.24 5.88
N ILE A 126 19.02 3.55 6.96
CA ILE A 126 18.65 2.14 7.16
C ILE A 126 17.13 2.00 7.25
N LEU A 127 16.48 2.79 8.11
CA LEU A 127 15.03 2.73 8.30
C LEU A 127 14.28 3.12 7.02
N GLY A 128 14.64 4.25 6.41
CA GLY A 128 14.02 4.76 5.19
C GLY A 128 14.26 3.85 3.98
N GLY A 129 15.47 3.30 3.86
CA GLY A 129 15.83 2.35 2.79
C GLY A 129 15.04 1.05 2.87
N LEU A 130 14.95 0.45 4.06
CA LEU A 130 14.14 -0.76 4.28
C LEU A 130 12.65 -0.51 4.02
N MET A 131 12.11 0.60 4.52
CA MET A 131 10.72 1.01 4.28
C MET A 131 10.45 1.21 2.78
N THR A 132 11.33 1.91 2.07
CA THR A 132 11.23 2.13 0.62
C THR A 132 11.29 0.80 -0.13
N GLY A 133 12.20 -0.10 0.25
CA GLY A 133 12.31 -1.44 -0.35
C GLY A 133 11.03 -2.27 -0.18
N MET A 134 10.40 -2.26 1.00
CA MET A 134 9.11 -2.91 1.20
C MET A 134 7.98 -2.27 0.38
N ALA A 135 7.96 -0.94 0.29
CA ALA A 135 6.99 -0.23 -0.53
C ALA A 135 7.13 -0.58 -2.02
N LEU A 136 8.37 -0.67 -2.52
CA LEU A 136 8.68 -1.11 -3.89
C LEU A 136 8.29 -2.57 -4.13
N LEU A 137 8.50 -3.45 -3.14
CA LEU A 137 8.11 -4.85 -3.23
C LEU A 137 6.60 -4.98 -3.44
N VAL A 138 5.79 -4.34 -2.59
CA VAL A 138 4.32 -4.41 -2.72
C VAL A 138 3.85 -3.72 -4.00
N SER A 139 4.47 -2.59 -4.39
CA SER A 139 4.07 -1.85 -5.59
C SER A 139 4.39 -2.60 -6.90
N SER A 140 5.37 -3.51 -6.90
CA SER A 140 5.74 -4.30 -8.08
C SER A 140 5.11 -5.70 -8.11
N THR A 141 4.86 -6.30 -6.94
CA THR A 141 4.48 -7.73 -6.85
C THR A 141 3.15 -8.02 -6.15
N ASP A 142 2.49 -7.04 -5.54
CA ASP A 142 1.37 -7.22 -4.57
C ASP A 142 1.75 -7.97 -3.29
N ILE A 143 3.04 -8.26 -3.05
CA ILE A 143 3.48 -8.88 -1.80
C ILE A 143 3.57 -7.78 -0.73
N CYS A 144 2.56 -7.72 0.14
CA CYS A 144 2.50 -6.80 1.26
C CYS A 144 2.90 -7.52 2.57
N ILE A 145 4.17 -7.38 2.97
CA ILE A 145 4.68 -7.99 4.22
C ILE A 145 3.84 -7.59 5.44
N PRO A 146 3.47 -6.31 5.65
CA PRO A 146 2.60 -5.95 6.78
C PRO A 146 1.23 -6.63 6.75
N SER A 147 0.63 -6.83 5.57
CA SER A 147 -0.63 -7.58 5.46
C SER A 147 -0.43 -9.06 5.78
N LEU A 148 0.72 -9.65 5.41
CA LEU A 148 1.06 -11.01 5.82
C LEU A 148 1.19 -11.12 7.35
N VAL A 149 1.86 -10.15 7.99
CA VAL A 149 1.94 -10.07 9.47
C VAL A 149 0.53 -9.97 10.07
N TYR A 150 -0.34 -9.14 9.51
CA TYR A 150 -1.73 -9.07 9.93
C TYR A 150 -2.43 -10.45 9.82
N ARG A 151 -2.26 -11.18 8.71
CA ARG A 151 -2.86 -12.49 8.52
C ARG A 151 -2.28 -13.57 9.44
N LEU A 152 -1.00 -13.45 9.81
CA LEU A 152 -0.39 -14.32 10.82
C LEU A 152 -1.01 -14.10 12.21
N LEU A 153 -1.39 -12.85 12.53
CA LEU A 153 -1.99 -12.50 13.82
C LEU A 153 -3.51 -12.75 13.89
N PHE A 154 -4.24 -12.50 12.80
CA PHE A 154 -5.71 -12.48 12.77
C PHE A 154 -6.34 -13.55 11.86
N GLY A 155 -5.54 -14.36 11.18
CA GLY A 155 -5.99 -15.47 10.34
C GLY A 155 -5.90 -15.19 8.84
N PHE A 156 -5.62 -16.26 8.09
CA PHE A 156 -5.48 -16.24 6.63
C PHE A 156 -6.84 -16.29 5.92
N PRO A 157 -6.96 -15.68 4.71
CA PRO A 157 -8.16 -15.82 3.90
C PRO A 157 -8.34 -17.29 3.50
N ARG A 158 -9.59 -17.74 3.46
CA ARG A 158 -9.91 -19.09 2.96
C ARG A 158 -9.59 -19.17 1.47
N PRO A 159 -9.10 -20.31 0.96
CA PRO A 159 -9.00 -20.54 -0.47
C PRO A 159 -10.37 -20.30 -1.12
N ARG A 160 -10.42 -19.41 -2.12
CA ARG A 160 -11.63 -19.23 -2.91
C ARG A 160 -11.89 -20.54 -3.66
N GLY A 161 -13.12 -21.06 -3.58
CA GLY A 161 -13.52 -22.24 -4.35
C GLY A 161 -13.35 -21.97 -5.84
N THR A 162 -12.90 -22.98 -6.60
CA THR A 162 -12.88 -22.94 -8.06
C THR A 162 -14.33 -22.89 -8.56
N ARG A 163 -14.83 -21.69 -8.88
CA ARG A 163 -15.99 -21.52 -9.75
C ARG A 163 -15.53 -20.88 -11.04
#